data_AF-A0A370S4N3-F1
#
_entry.id   AF-A0A370S4N3-F1
#
_cell.length_a   1.000
_cell.length_b   1.000
_cell.length_c   1.000
_cell.angle_alpha   90.00
_cell.angle_beta   90.00
_cell.angle_gamma   90.00
#
_symmetry.space_group_name_H-M   'P 1'
#
loop_
_entity.id
_entity.type
_entity.pdbx_description
1 polymer ?
#
loop_
_entity_poly.entity_id
_entity_poly.type
_entity_poly.pdbx_seq_one_letter_code
_entity_poly.pdbx_strand_id
1 'polypeptide(L)'
;MMGQLSSGQDRLFYSFNLEDHIPANHLLRSIDRCLDLSDLRHYLADFYSPIGRPSIDPELMIRMLIVGYCYGIRSERRLCEEAHLNLAYRWFCRLSLEDEVPNHSTFSKNRHGRFSGQRSVSLVVQ
;
A
#
# COMPACT_ATOMS: atom_id res chain seq x y z
N MET A 1 22.17 34.09 -4.37
CA MET A 1 21.79 34.06 -5.79
C MET A 1 20.44 33.39 -5.91
N MET A 2 19.46 34.00 -6.60
CA MET A 2 18.16 33.37 -6.88
C MET A 2 18.30 32.53 -8.15
N GLY A 3 17.99 31.23 -8.07
CA GLY A 3 17.99 30.34 -9.24
C GLY A 3 16.81 30.66 -10.16
N GLN A 4 17.08 30.92 -11.43
CA GLN A 4 16.04 30.99 -12.45
C GLN A 4 15.50 29.57 -12.71
N LEU A 5 14.17 29.41 -12.65
CA LEU A 5 13.52 28.20 -13.16
C LEU A 5 13.51 28.29 -14.69
N SER A 6 14.46 27.62 -15.32
CA SER A 6 14.41 27.40 -16.77
C SER A 6 13.16 26.58 -17.08
N SER A 7 12.17 27.22 -17.70
CA SER A 7 11.06 26.54 -18.37
C SER A 7 11.62 25.84 -19.63
N GLY A 8 12.28 24.71 -19.41
CA GLY A 8 12.95 23.93 -20.44
C GLY A 8 12.10 22.75 -20.89
N GLN A 9 11.47 22.92 -22.06
CA GLN A 9 11.13 21.89 -23.05
C GLN A 9 10.26 20.70 -22.59
N ASP A 10 9.11 20.53 -23.24
CA ASP A 10 8.23 19.36 -23.13
C ASP A 10 9.04 18.07 -23.30
N ARG A 11 9.33 17.41 -22.17
CA ARG A 11 9.91 16.07 -22.13
C ARG A 11 8.86 15.10 -22.67
N LEU A 12 9.00 14.73 -23.94
CA LEU A 12 8.14 13.75 -24.63
C LEU A 12 8.11 12.36 -23.96
N PHE A 13 9.04 12.09 -23.03
CA PHE A 13 9.04 10.91 -22.16
C PHE A 13 9.32 11.33 -20.72
N TYR A 14 8.28 11.42 -19.89
CA TYR A 14 8.43 11.49 -18.44
C TYR A 14 8.57 10.07 -17.90
N SER A 15 9.80 9.63 -17.64
CA SER A 15 10.04 8.50 -16.74
C SER A 15 10.06 9.05 -15.32
N PHE A 16 9.03 8.71 -14.53
CA PHE A 16 8.99 9.00 -13.11
C PHE A 16 9.27 7.71 -12.35
N ASN A 17 10.34 7.69 -11.56
CA ASN A 17 10.70 6.57 -10.73
C ASN A 17 10.56 6.95 -9.26
N LEU A 18 9.61 6.31 -8.56
CA LEU A 18 9.39 6.54 -7.13
C LEU A 18 10.65 6.32 -6.28
N GLU A 19 11.50 5.37 -6.70
CA GLU A 19 12.76 5.03 -6.02
C GLU A 19 13.67 6.25 -5.82
N ASP A 20 13.78 7.09 -6.84
CA ASP A 20 14.70 8.23 -6.89
C ASP A 20 14.25 9.37 -5.95
N HIS A 21 12.97 9.38 -5.56
CA HIS A 21 12.37 10.42 -4.75
C HIS A 21 12.37 10.11 -3.24
N ILE A 22 12.88 8.94 -2.83
CA ILE A 22 12.85 8.51 -1.42
C ILE A 22 14.28 8.45 -0.87
N PRO A 23 14.62 9.29 0.12
CA PRO A 23 15.95 9.33 0.70
C PRO A 23 16.43 7.95 1.15
N ALA A 24 17.71 7.62 0.92
CA ALA A 24 18.27 6.32 1.28
C ALA A 24 18.15 5.98 2.78
N ASN A 25 18.16 6.99 3.64
CA ASN A 25 18.01 6.88 5.10
C ASN A 25 16.54 6.89 5.59
N HIS A 26 15.56 6.86 4.68
CA HIS A 26 14.14 6.86 5.03
C HIS A 26 13.73 5.57 5.77
N LEU A 27 12.93 5.69 6.84
CA LEU A 27 12.51 4.56 7.69
C LEU A 27 11.92 3.40 6.89
N LEU A 28 11.00 3.69 5.96
CA LEU A 28 10.34 2.68 5.13
C LEU A 28 11.32 1.87 4.26
N ARG A 29 12.48 2.43 3.88
CA ARG A 29 13.52 1.65 3.19
C ARG A 29 14.16 0.63 4.10
N SER A 30 14.39 0.99 5.36
CA SER A 30 14.92 0.07 6.36
C SER A 30 13.95 -1.06 6.67
N ILE A 31 12.65 -0.75 6.73
CA ILE A 31 11.60 -1.76 6.92
C ILE A 31 11.49 -2.64 5.68
N ASP A 32 11.47 -2.08 4.47
CA ASP A 32 11.33 -2.85 3.23
C ASP A 32 12.47 -3.87 3.06
N ARG A 33 13.70 -3.53 3.46
CA ARG A 33 14.84 -4.46 3.42
C ARG A 33 14.69 -5.69 4.32
N CYS A 34 13.93 -5.59 5.40
CA CYS A 34 13.72 -6.70 6.34
C CYS A 34 12.33 -7.33 6.23
N LEU A 35 11.44 -6.75 5.44
CA LEU A 35 10.07 -7.20 5.26
C LEU A 35 10.00 -8.19 4.09
N ASP A 36 9.98 -9.48 4.43
CA ASP A 36 9.72 -10.54 3.45
C ASP A 36 8.25 -10.97 3.51
N LEU A 37 7.54 -10.82 2.40
CA LEU A 37 6.13 -11.17 2.24
C LEU A 37 5.92 -12.07 1.00
N SER A 38 6.98 -12.62 0.40
CA SER A 38 6.89 -13.37 -0.88
C SER A 38 5.90 -14.53 -0.82
N ASP A 39 5.88 -15.24 0.30
CA ASP A 39 5.06 -16.44 0.50
C ASP A 39 3.68 -16.14 1.08
N LEU A 40 3.40 -14.89 1.42
CA LEU A 40 2.15 -14.50 2.11
C LEU A 40 0.91 -14.89 1.30
N ARG A 41 0.94 -14.63 -0.02
CA ARG A 41 -0.15 -15.00 -0.91
C ARG A 41 -0.37 -16.51 -0.94
N HIS A 42 0.70 -17.29 -0.92
CA HIS A 42 0.61 -18.75 -0.91
C HIS A 42 -0.05 -19.26 0.38
N TYR A 43 0.40 -18.77 1.54
CA TYR A 43 -0.19 -19.14 2.83
C TYR A 43 -1.66 -18.74 2.98
N LEU A 44 -2.09 -17.69 2.28
CA LEU A 44 -3.46 -17.21 2.34
C LEU A 44 -4.36 -17.74 1.22
N ALA A 45 -3.83 -18.46 0.24
CA ALA A 45 -4.56 -18.87 -0.96
C ALA A 45 -5.87 -19.61 -0.64
N ASP A 46 -5.84 -20.53 0.32
CA ASP A 46 -7.02 -21.33 0.74
C ASP A 46 -8.13 -20.49 1.40
N PHE A 47 -7.81 -19.26 1.82
CA PHE A 47 -8.74 -18.33 2.45
C PHE A 47 -9.34 -17.31 1.46
N TYR A 48 -8.86 -17.28 0.21
CA TYR A 48 -9.40 -16.44 -0.84
C TYR A 48 -10.32 -17.25 -1.76
N SER A 49 -11.50 -16.69 -2.05
CA SER A 49 -12.40 -17.29 -3.04
C SER A 49 -11.83 -17.10 -4.44
N PRO A 50 -11.81 -18.15 -5.29
CA PRO A 50 -11.50 -18.01 -6.72
C PRO A 50 -12.65 -17.33 -7.50
N ILE A 51 -13.81 -17.13 -6.89
CA ILE A 51 -15.03 -16.59 -7.51
C ILE A 51 -15.46 -15.31 -6.75
N GLY A 52 -15.65 -14.21 -7.48
CA GLY A 52 -16.07 -12.91 -6.92
C GLY A 52 -15.17 -11.75 -7.38
N ARG A 53 -15.37 -10.55 -6.82
CA ARG A 53 -14.45 -9.42 -7.08
C ARG A 53 -13.12 -9.70 -6.36
N PRO A 54 -11.97 -9.48 -7.01
CA PRO A 54 -10.68 -9.66 -6.38
C PRO A 54 -10.58 -8.80 -5.11
N SER A 55 -10.35 -9.47 -3.98
CA SER A 55 -10.04 -8.84 -2.71
C SER A 55 -8.70 -8.10 -2.80
N ILE A 56 -8.46 -7.15 -1.88
CA ILE A 56 -7.17 -6.47 -1.77
C ILE A 56 -6.06 -7.52 -1.57
N ASP A 57 -4.96 -7.27 -2.27
CA ASP A 57 -3.72 -8.01 -2.10
C ASP A 57 -3.25 -7.99 -0.63
N PRO A 58 -3.01 -9.16 -0.01
CA PRO A 58 -2.65 -9.22 1.40
C PRO A 58 -1.32 -8.52 1.71
N GLU A 59 -0.37 -8.50 0.78
CA GLU A 59 0.92 -7.83 0.96
C GLU A 59 0.72 -6.30 1.03
N LEU A 60 -0.06 -5.72 0.12
CA LEU A 60 -0.46 -4.32 0.11
C LEU A 60 -1.16 -3.95 1.42
N MET A 61 -2.08 -4.78 1.89
CA MET A 61 -2.78 -4.53 3.15
C MET A 61 -1.81 -4.48 4.34
N ILE A 62 -0.88 -5.43 4.44
CA ILE A 62 0.13 -5.44 5.51
C ILE A 62 1.04 -4.21 5.41
N ARG A 63 1.52 -3.86 4.22
CA ARG A 63 2.37 -2.69 3.99
C ARG A 63 1.66 -1.40 4.40
N MET A 64 0.39 -1.22 4.03
CA MET A 64 -0.40 -0.06 4.46
C MET A 64 -0.57 -0.03 5.98
N LEU A 65 -0.84 -1.16 6.64
CA LEU A 65 -0.94 -1.22 8.10
C LEU A 65 0.39 -0.83 8.78
N ILE A 66 1.52 -1.33 8.27
CA ILE A 66 2.86 -0.96 8.77
C ILE A 66 3.07 0.56 8.69
N VAL A 67 2.72 1.20 7.56
CA VAL A 67 2.75 2.67 7.44
C VAL A 67 1.90 3.32 8.53
N GLY A 68 0.67 2.83 8.73
CA GLY A 68 -0.22 3.33 9.77
C GLY A 68 0.39 3.25 11.17
N TYR A 69 1.02 2.13 11.51
CA TYR A 69 1.69 1.95 12.80
C TYR A 69 2.93 2.84 12.97
N CYS A 70 3.80 2.90 11.96
CA CYS A 70 5.04 3.67 12.03
C CYS A 70 4.81 5.18 12.14
N TYR A 71 3.78 5.71 11.48
CA TYR A 71 3.49 7.14 11.45
C TYR A 71 2.29 7.55 12.32
N GLY A 72 1.76 6.63 13.13
CA GLY A 72 0.66 6.91 14.07
C GLY A 72 -0.68 7.24 13.39
N ILE A 73 -0.89 6.79 12.16
CA ILE A 73 -2.15 6.99 11.42
C ILE A 73 -3.15 5.92 11.85
N ARG A 74 -4.08 6.31 12.73
CA ARG A 74 -5.09 5.36 13.28
C ARG A 74 -6.37 5.25 12.47
N SER A 75 -6.65 6.22 11.60
CA SER A 75 -7.84 6.21 10.75
C SER A 75 -7.53 5.55 9.42
N GLU A 76 -8.27 4.50 9.06
CA GLU A 76 -8.15 3.81 7.78
C GLU A 76 -8.44 4.75 6.60
N ARG A 77 -9.43 5.63 6.76
CA ARG A 77 -9.72 6.70 5.79
C ARG A 77 -8.48 7.57 5.56
N ARG A 78 -7.88 8.03 6.65
CA ARG A 78 -6.68 8.87 6.59
C ARG A 78 -5.49 8.10 6.01
N LEU A 79 -5.34 6.82 6.33
CA LEU A 79 -4.28 5.98 5.78
C LEU A 79 -4.38 5.87 4.25
N CYS A 80 -5.59 5.67 3.71
CA CYS A 80 -5.82 5.70 2.27
C CYS A 80 -5.52 7.07 1.66
N GLU A 81 -5.97 8.17 2.30
CA GLU A 81 -5.68 9.53 1.85
C GLU A 81 -4.17 9.82 1.83
N GLU A 82 -3.45 9.44 2.88
CA GLU A 82 -2.01 9.61 2.98
C GLU A 82 -1.28 8.75 1.92
N ALA A 83 -1.77 7.54 1.63
CA ALA A 83 -1.24 6.72 0.54
C ALA A 83 -1.51 7.33 -0.85
N HIS A 84 -2.54 8.15 -1.04
CA HIS A 84 -2.73 8.91 -2.29
C HIS A 84 -1.72 10.05 -2.43
N LEU A 85 -1.36 10.70 -1.31
CA LEU A 85 -0.60 11.95 -1.32
C LEU A 85 0.91 11.75 -1.15
N ASN A 86 1.32 10.67 -0.48
CA ASN A 86 2.70 10.46 -0.06
C ASN A 86 3.44 9.44 -0.93
N LEU A 87 4.45 9.92 -1.67
CA LEU A 87 5.26 9.09 -2.57
C LEU A 87 5.99 7.96 -1.84
N ALA A 88 6.49 8.20 -0.63
CA ALA A 88 7.18 7.16 0.15
C ALA A 88 6.23 6.05 0.57
N TYR A 89 4.96 6.39 0.84
CA TYR A 89 3.95 5.41 1.21
C TYR A 89 3.54 4.56 0.00
N ARG A 90 3.35 5.19 -1.17
CA ARG A 90 3.08 4.46 -2.42
C ARG A 90 4.21 3.51 -2.78
N TRP A 91 5.44 4.00 -2.75
CA TRP A 91 6.62 3.18 -2.99
C TRP A 91 6.71 1.98 -2.05
N PHE A 92 6.56 2.21 -0.75
CA PHE A 92 6.61 1.13 0.24
C PHE A 92 5.49 0.12 0.06
N CYS A 93 4.31 0.58 -0.36
CA CYS A 93 3.14 -0.23 -0.65
C CYS A 93 3.18 -0.90 -2.05
N ARG A 94 4.27 -0.74 -2.80
CA ARG A 94 4.40 -1.23 -4.19
C ARG A 94 3.33 -0.69 -5.14
N LEU A 95 2.82 0.52 -4.87
CA LEU A 95 1.87 1.24 -5.72
C LEU A 95 2.63 2.19 -6.65
N SER A 96 2.35 2.10 -7.94
CA SER A 96 2.73 3.08 -8.95
C SER A 96 1.98 4.40 -8.75
N LEU A 97 2.32 5.43 -9.55
CA LEU A 97 1.58 6.68 -9.55
C LEU A 97 0.14 6.54 -10.07
N GLU A 98 -0.09 5.55 -10.93
CA GLU A 98 -1.37 5.31 -11.60
C GLU A 98 -2.23 4.30 -10.85
N ASP A 99 -1.62 3.49 -9.97
CA ASP A 99 -2.32 2.46 -9.22
C ASP A 99 -3.35 3.07 -8.26
N GLU A 100 -4.54 2.47 -8.24
CA GLU A 100 -5.62 2.87 -7.35
C GLU A 100 -5.27 2.48 -5.90
N VAL A 101 -5.37 3.45 -4.98
CA VAL A 101 -5.28 3.15 -3.55
C VAL A 101 -6.59 2.51 -3.11
N PRO A 102 -6.56 1.40 -2.35
CA PRO A 102 -7.78 0.74 -1.97
C PRO A 102 -8.70 1.61 -1.10
N ASN A 103 -10.01 1.38 -1.22
CA ASN A 103 -11.00 2.06 -0.39
C ASN A 103 -10.89 1.63 1.09
N HIS A 104 -10.99 2.59 2.00
CA HIS A 104 -10.94 2.37 3.45
C HIS A 104 -11.95 1.32 3.95
N SER A 105 -13.10 1.18 3.28
CA SER A 105 -14.14 0.21 3.65
C SER A 105 -13.66 -1.23 3.59
N THR A 106 -12.60 -1.53 2.83
CA THR A 106 -12.03 -2.88 2.77
C THR A 106 -11.28 -3.26 4.04
N PHE A 107 -10.58 -2.31 4.67
CA PHE A 107 -9.94 -2.55 5.98
C PHE A 107 -10.99 -2.90 7.04
N SER A 108 -12.07 -2.13 7.09
CA SER A 108 -13.19 -2.39 7.99
C SER A 108 -13.85 -3.75 7.73
N LYS A 109 -14.08 -4.15 6.47
CA LYS A 109 -14.65 -5.48 6.14
C LYS A 109 -13.74 -6.63 6.56
N ASN A 110 -12.42 -6.52 6.34
CA ASN A 110 -11.47 -7.53 6.78
C ASN A 110 -11.36 -7.61 8.32
N ARG A 111 -11.54 -6.50 9.04
CA ARG A 111 -11.55 -6.50 10.52
C ARG A 111 -12.83 -7.11 11.12
N HIS A 112 -13.99 -6.83 10.54
CA HIS A 112 -15.28 -7.26 11.10
C HIS A 112 -15.71 -8.66 10.64
N GLY A 113 -15.05 -9.24 9.63
CA GLY A 113 -15.34 -10.61 9.16
C GLY A 113 -14.91 -11.74 10.10
N ARG A 114 -14.27 -11.46 11.25
CA ARG A 114 -13.73 -12.49 12.13
C ARG A 114 -13.91 -12.11 13.60
N PHE A 115 -14.79 -12.82 14.31
CA PHE A 115 -14.64 -13.33 15.69
C PHE A 115 -15.98 -13.92 16.24
N SER A 116 -16.79 -14.59 15.40
CA SER A 116 -17.88 -15.46 15.89
C SER A 116 -17.66 -16.91 15.44
N GLY A 117 -16.90 -17.66 16.25
CA GLY A 117 -17.16 -19.07 16.51
C GLY A 117 -16.77 -20.17 15.50
N GLN A 118 -16.47 -19.92 14.21
CA GLN A 118 -16.21 -21.02 13.26
C GLN A 118 -15.04 -20.80 12.29
N ARG A 119 -14.44 -21.92 11.87
CA ARG A 119 -13.15 -22.16 11.19
C ARG A 119 -12.98 -21.55 9.79
N SER A 120 -13.24 -20.26 9.59
CA SER A 120 -13.03 -19.63 8.29
C SER A 120 -12.38 -18.26 8.47
N VAL A 121 -11.14 -18.11 8.02
CA VAL A 121 -10.58 -16.79 7.67
C VAL A 121 -11.30 -16.38 6.39
N SER A 122 -12.53 -15.86 6.49
CA SER A 122 -13.15 -15.24 5.32
C SER A 122 -12.49 -13.88 5.13
N LEU A 123 -11.36 -13.84 4.41
CA LEU A 123 -10.86 -12.60 3.81
C LEU A 123 -11.92 -12.21 2.77
N VAL A 124 -12.67 -11.17 3.11
CA VAL A 124 -13.97 -10.88 2.52
C VAL A 124 -13.81 -10.63 1.02
N VAL A 125 -14.42 -11.53 0.25
CA VAL A 125 -14.78 -11.39 -1.16
C VAL A 125 -15.70 -10.17 -1.29
N GLN A 126 -15.41 -9.29 -2.25
CA GLN A 126 -16.37 -8.25 -2.66
C GLN A 126 -17.30 -8.76 -3.74
#